data_AF-A0ABC8R0R8-F1
#
_entry.id   AF-A0ABC8R0R8-F1
#
_cell.length_a   1.000
_cell.length_b   1.000
_cell.length_c   1.000
_cell.angle_alpha   90.00
_cell.angle_beta   90.00
_cell.angle_gamma   90.00
#
_symmetry.space_group_name_H-M   'P 1'
#
loop_
_entity.id
_entity.type
_entity.pdbx_description
1 polymer ?
#
loop_
_entity_poly.entity_id
_entity_poly.type
_entity_poly.pdbx_seq_one_letter_code
_entity_poly.pdbx_strand_id
1 'polypeptide(L)'
;MFDRNMKSSVFNILEDVSEAKFPGFNKAIWWECTQERGEIIFVPSGWYHQVHNLEGTISINHNWFNAYNLSWLWNLLLRDYAEAKEYIEDIKDICDDFEGLCQRNLAANTGMNFCDFFVFMVHFSFANLVQFSHLAKNDKNFIWTSIQIARHVVFNLESLRNIALKMKSRSLVENWSNSIDFRKTLEDHTFMGLCQVLGRTYGMIHEQCEVSYDIKPALVDDLDLEFIETSGLHVYSPEDLVKFIDSAFTKLMGGSAANKVLLADLDILGS
;
A
#
# COMPACT_ATOMS: atom_id res chain seq x y z
N MET A 1 6.67 26.45 -16.86
CA MET A 1 5.68 26.94 -15.89
C MET A 1 6.39 26.96 -14.55
N PHE A 2 6.42 28.11 -13.86
CA PHE A 2 7.06 28.23 -12.56
C PHE A 2 5.97 28.28 -11.48
N ASP A 3 6.22 27.66 -10.33
CA ASP A 3 5.36 27.86 -9.16
C ASP A 3 5.53 29.30 -8.59
N ARG A 4 4.75 29.65 -7.56
CA ARG A 4 4.85 30.95 -6.88
C ARG A 4 6.21 31.22 -6.23
N ASN A 5 7.04 30.19 -6.06
CA ASN A 5 8.39 30.25 -5.51
C ASN A 5 9.47 30.21 -6.62
N MET A 6 9.08 30.40 -7.89
CA MET A 6 9.96 30.33 -9.05
C MET A 6 10.67 28.98 -9.25
N LYS A 7 10.13 27.88 -8.69
CA LYS A 7 10.58 26.52 -9.00
C LYS A 7 9.96 26.08 -10.33
N SER A 8 10.78 25.66 -11.30
CA SER A 8 10.29 25.01 -12.52
C SER A 8 10.04 23.54 -12.22
N SER A 9 8.79 23.10 -12.28
CA SER A 9 8.40 21.69 -12.07
C SER A 9 8.45 20.86 -13.36
N VAL A 10 8.66 21.50 -14.51
CA VAL A 10 8.75 20.84 -15.81
C VAL A 10 10.04 21.27 -16.49
N PHE A 11 10.90 20.29 -16.80
CA PHE A 11 12.09 20.49 -17.59
C PHE A 11 11.83 19.97 -18.99
N ASN A 12 11.93 20.84 -20.00
CA ASN A 12 11.73 20.44 -21.38
C ASN A 12 13.01 19.78 -21.90
N ILE A 13 13.04 18.45 -21.95
CA ILE A 13 14.22 17.72 -22.44
C ILE A 13 14.42 17.85 -23.96
N LEU A 14 13.46 18.44 -24.68
CA LEU A 14 13.56 18.74 -26.12
C LEU A 14 14.20 20.11 -26.40
N GLU A 15 14.36 20.95 -25.37
CA GLU A 15 15.12 22.20 -25.47
C GLU A 15 16.61 21.95 -25.21
N ASP A 16 17.45 22.98 -25.44
CA ASP A 16 18.89 22.91 -25.15
C ASP A 16 19.13 22.66 -23.65
N VAL A 17 19.50 21.41 -23.34
CA VAL A 17 19.85 21.01 -21.97
C VAL A 17 21.26 21.47 -21.65
N SER A 18 21.39 22.38 -20.68
CA SER A 18 22.69 22.91 -20.26
C SER A 18 23.61 21.81 -19.72
N GLU A 19 24.68 21.49 -20.46
CA GLU A 19 25.71 20.53 -20.03
C GLU A 19 26.45 20.99 -18.76
N ALA A 20 26.56 22.30 -18.54
CA ALA A 20 27.16 22.84 -17.32
C ALA A 20 26.33 22.50 -16.06
N LYS A 21 25.00 22.43 -16.20
CA LYS A 21 24.08 22.10 -15.11
C LYS A 21 23.82 20.59 -15.01
N PHE A 22 23.79 19.89 -16.15
CA PHE A 22 23.48 18.46 -16.25
C PHE A 22 24.54 17.72 -17.07
N PRO A 23 25.78 17.59 -16.57
CA PRO A 23 26.92 17.05 -17.34
C PRO A 23 26.77 15.57 -17.73
N GLY A 24 25.82 14.85 -17.15
CA GLY A 24 25.51 13.47 -17.49
C GLY A 24 24.38 13.29 -18.49
N PHE A 25 23.70 14.37 -18.90
CA PHE A 25 22.49 14.26 -19.71
C PHE A 25 22.74 13.62 -21.08
N ASN A 26 23.85 13.96 -21.73
CA ASN A 26 24.24 13.39 -23.02
C ASN A 26 24.56 11.87 -22.97
N LYS A 27 24.63 11.28 -21.77
CA LYS A 27 24.80 9.83 -21.55
C LYS A 27 23.48 9.12 -21.26
N ALA A 28 22.39 9.87 -21.08
CA ALA A 28 21.09 9.28 -20.82
C ALA A 28 20.60 8.51 -22.06
N ILE A 29 19.97 7.37 -21.82
CA ILE A 29 19.26 6.60 -22.83
C ILE A 29 17.78 6.74 -22.49
N TRP A 30 16.97 7.11 -23.48
CA TRP A 30 15.52 7.17 -23.35
C TRP A 30 14.85 6.44 -24.49
N TRP A 31 13.60 6.08 -24.27
CA TRP A 31 12.73 5.50 -25.28
C TRP A 31 11.61 6.47 -25.61
N GLU A 32 11.24 6.49 -26.88
CA GLU A 32 10.16 7.30 -27.41
C GLU A 32 9.14 6.38 -28.07
N CYS A 33 7.86 6.62 -27.79
CA CYS A 33 6.76 5.94 -28.45
C CYS A 33 5.56 6.89 -28.58
N THR A 34 4.71 6.61 -29.55
CA THR A 34 3.42 7.30 -29.73
C THR A 34 2.32 6.37 -29.27
N GLN A 35 1.46 6.86 -28.36
CA GLN A 35 0.26 6.15 -27.94
C GLN A 35 -0.91 6.55 -28.83
N GLU A 36 -1.45 5.59 -29.59
CA GLU A 36 -2.61 5.80 -30.43
C GLU A 36 -3.92 5.64 -29.66
N ARG A 37 -5.03 6.07 -30.28
CA ARG A 37 -6.37 5.94 -29.69
C ARG A 37 -6.69 4.49 -29.35
N GLY A 38 -7.04 4.25 -28.09
CA GLY A 38 -7.45 2.94 -27.59
C GLY A 38 -6.28 2.05 -27.13
N GLU A 39 -5.04 2.51 -27.28
CA GLU A 39 -3.88 1.82 -26.75
C GLU A 39 -3.67 2.10 -25.26
N ILE A 40 -2.99 1.19 -24.59
CA ILE A 40 -2.62 1.30 -23.18
C ILE A 40 -1.11 1.21 -23.08
N ILE A 41 -0.50 2.17 -22.40
CA ILE A 41 0.90 2.11 -22.01
C ILE A 41 0.99 1.77 -20.53
N PHE A 42 1.76 0.73 -20.21
CA PHE A 42 2.18 0.48 -18.85
C PHE A 42 3.50 1.22 -18.59
N VAL A 43 3.46 2.21 -17.70
CA VAL A 43 4.65 2.93 -17.23
C VAL A 43 5.10 2.30 -15.91
N PRO A 44 6.26 1.61 -15.86
CA PRO A 44 6.71 0.98 -14.63
C PRO A 44 7.00 2.01 -13.53
N SER A 45 6.85 1.59 -12.26
CA SER A 45 7.18 2.46 -11.13
C SER A 45 8.65 2.93 -11.20
N GLY A 46 8.88 4.20 -10.91
CA GLY A 46 10.23 4.81 -10.91
C GLY A 46 10.72 5.28 -12.28
N TRP A 47 9.95 5.12 -13.35
CA TRP A 47 10.30 5.62 -14.68
C TRP A 47 10.10 7.13 -14.78
N TYR A 48 11.17 7.85 -15.12
CA TYR A 48 11.06 9.21 -15.60
C TYR A 48 10.39 9.21 -16.97
N HIS A 49 9.34 10.03 -17.14
CA HIS A 49 8.59 10.10 -18.38
C HIS A 49 8.12 11.54 -18.64
N GLN A 50 8.08 11.91 -19.92
CA GLN A 50 7.50 13.15 -20.40
C GLN A 50 6.45 12.79 -21.45
N VAL A 51 5.30 13.46 -21.40
CA VAL A 51 4.20 13.24 -22.36
C VAL A 51 3.98 14.51 -23.15
N HIS A 52 3.87 14.37 -24.47
CA HIS A 52 3.50 15.45 -25.39
C HIS A 52 2.27 15.02 -26.19
N ASN A 53 1.18 15.79 -26.06
CA ASN A 53 -0.04 15.57 -26.84
C ASN A 53 0.14 16.17 -28.24
N LEU A 54 0.17 15.32 -29.27
CA LEU A 54 0.32 15.73 -30.67
C LEU A 54 -0.95 16.38 -31.25
N GLU A 55 -2.12 16.03 -30.69
CA GLU A 55 -3.43 16.51 -31.13
C GLU A 55 -4.31 16.84 -29.91
N GLY A 56 -5.60 17.13 -30.14
CA GLY A 56 -6.59 17.27 -29.08
C GLY A 56 -6.83 15.94 -28.36
N THR A 57 -6.09 15.70 -27.27
CA THR A 57 -6.06 14.42 -26.58
C THR A 57 -6.89 14.42 -25.30
N ILE A 58 -7.70 13.38 -25.12
CA ILE A 58 -8.23 12.96 -23.82
C ILE A 58 -7.58 11.62 -23.47
N SER A 59 -6.90 11.56 -22.33
CA SER A 59 -6.30 10.34 -21.79
C SER A 59 -6.80 10.07 -20.37
N ILE A 60 -6.83 8.79 -20.00
CA ILE A 60 -7.18 8.33 -18.65
C ILE A 60 -5.99 7.53 -18.13
N ASN A 61 -5.52 7.88 -16.93
CA ASN A 61 -4.44 7.18 -16.24
C ASN A 61 -4.93 6.62 -14.90
N HIS A 62 -4.43 5.44 -14.53
CA HIS A 62 -4.62 4.84 -13.23
C HIS A 62 -3.26 4.51 -12.59
N ASN A 63 -2.92 5.27 -11.55
CA ASN A 63 -1.81 4.92 -10.68
C ASN A 63 -2.25 3.86 -9.68
N TRP A 64 -1.39 2.87 -9.43
CA TRP A 64 -1.65 1.80 -8.47
C TRP A 64 -0.40 1.51 -7.65
N PHE A 65 -0.61 0.98 -6.45
CA PHE A 65 0.46 0.59 -5.55
C PHE A 65 0.11 -0.72 -4.87
N ASN A 66 1.14 -1.42 -4.39
CA ASN A 66 1.03 -2.69 -3.70
C ASN A 66 2.24 -2.85 -2.75
N ALA A 67 2.41 -4.02 -2.15
CA ALA A 67 3.50 -4.28 -1.22
C ALA A 67 4.91 -3.98 -1.80
N TYR A 68 5.14 -4.16 -3.11
CA TYR A 68 6.44 -3.94 -3.74
C TYR A 68 6.85 -2.46 -3.78
N ASN A 69 5.90 -1.54 -3.90
CA ASN A 69 6.18 -0.09 -4.00
C ASN A 69 5.62 0.73 -2.83
N LEU A 70 5.03 0.09 -1.81
CA LEU A 70 4.47 0.76 -0.64
C LEU A 70 5.47 1.67 0.09
N SER A 71 6.75 1.27 0.11
CA SER A 71 7.81 2.10 0.70
C SER A 71 8.07 3.39 -0.06
N TRP A 72 7.90 3.38 -1.38
CA TRP A 72 8.03 4.57 -2.21
C TRP A 72 6.83 5.48 -2.04
N LEU A 73 5.62 4.92 -1.91
CA LEU A 73 4.43 5.69 -1.57
C LEU A 73 4.56 6.38 -0.20
N TRP A 74 5.09 5.70 0.81
CA TRP A 74 5.35 6.34 2.10
C TRP A 74 6.31 7.53 1.98
N ASN A 75 7.40 7.38 1.22
CA ASN A 75 8.35 8.46 0.99
C ASN A 75 7.72 9.62 0.16
N LEU A 76 6.84 9.30 -0.79
CA LEU A 76 6.06 10.26 -1.55
C LEU A 76 5.18 11.10 -0.62
N LEU A 77 4.39 10.45 0.25
CA LEU A 77 3.52 11.14 1.21
C LEU A 77 4.32 12.07 2.14
N LEU A 78 5.48 11.61 2.63
CA LEU A 78 6.35 12.45 3.47
C LEU A 78 6.85 13.69 2.75
N ARG A 79 7.28 13.54 1.49
CA ARG A 79 7.79 14.64 0.68
C ARG A 79 6.67 15.62 0.36
N ASP A 80 5.55 15.13 -0.13
CA ASP A 80 4.42 15.96 -0.53
C ASP A 80 3.80 16.66 0.70
N TYR A 81 3.84 16.05 1.88
CA TYR A 81 3.47 16.71 3.13
C TYR A 81 4.40 17.88 3.47
N ALA A 82 5.72 17.66 3.38
CA ALA A 82 6.71 18.70 3.64
C ALA A 82 6.54 19.87 2.65
N GLU A 83 6.28 19.56 1.38
CA GLU A 83 6.02 20.56 0.35
C GLU A 83 4.71 21.31 0.60
N ALA A 84 3.62 20.59 0.91
CA ALA A 84 2.33 21.19 1.26
C ALA A 84 2.46 22.16 2.43
N LYS A 85 3.22 21.77 3.46
CA LYS A 85 3.52 22.59 4.64
C LYS A 85 4.36 23.82 4.28
N GLU A 86 5.47 23.65 3.57
CA GLU A 86 6.35 24.75 3.13
C GLU A 86 5.57 25.80 2.34
N TYR A 87 4.66 25.36 1.48
CA TYR A 87 3.84 26.27 0.68
C TYR A 87 2.97 27.19 1.53
N ILE A 88 2.36 26.71 2.60
CA ILE A 88 1.38 27.49 3.38
C ILE A 88 1.97 28.03 4.70
N GLU A 89 3.28 27.89 4.93
CA GLU A 89 3.92 28.29 6.19
C GLU A 89 3.68 29.76 6.54
N ASP A 90 3.43 30.63 5.56
CA ASP A 90 3.13 32.05 5.73
C ASP A 90 1.84 32.35 6.52
N ILE A 91 0.89 31.41 6.54
CA ILE A 91 -0.38 31.57 7.27
C ILE A 91 -0.41 30.80 8.60
N LYS A 92 0.70 30.19 9.00
CA LYS A 92 0.75 29.32 10.19
C LYS A 92 0.34 30.02 11.48
N ASP A 93 0.79 31.26 11.68
CA ASP A 93 0.53 32.02 12.92
C ASP A 93 -0.90 32.58 12.99
N ILE A 94 -1.63 32.56 11.87
CA ILE A 94 -3.02 33.06 11.76
C ILE A 94 -4.03 31.93 11.51
N CYS A 95 -3.57 30.67 11.44
CA CYS A 95 -4.40 29.51 11.18
C CYS A 95 -4.55 28.67 12.45
N ASP A 96 -5.80 28.54 12.94
CA ASP A 96 -6.10 27.78 14.16
C ASP A 96 -5.75 26.28 14.05
N ASP A 97 -5.92 25.70 12.85
CA ASP A 97 -5.66 24.27 12.54
C ASP A 97 -4.72 24.15 11.34
N PHE A 98 -3.47 24.57 11.54
CA PHE A 98 -2.45 24.51 10.50
C PHE A 98 -2.12 23.08 10.07
N GLU A 99 -2.06 22.13 11.01
CA GLU A 99 -1.75 20.74 10.71
C GLU A 99 -2.88 20.08 9.91
N GLY A 100 -4.14 20.27 10.29
CA GLY A 100 -5.26 19.75 9.53
C GLY A 100 -5.35 20.37 8.13
N LEU A 101 -4.93 21.64 7.96
CA LEU A 101 -4.80 22.24 6.63
C LEU A 101 -3.69 21.57 5.80
N CYS A 102 -2.54 21.26 6.41
CA CYS A 102 -1.47 20.50 5.75
C CYS A 102 -1.97 19.10 5.31
N GLN A 103 -2.67 18.38 6.19
CA GLN A 103 -3.23 17.05 5.88
C GLN A 103 -4.29 17.10 4.77
N ARG A 104 -5.16 18.13 4.75
CA ARG A 104 -6.14 18.31 3.66
C ARG A 104 -5.47 18.61 2.31
N ASN A 105 -4.43 19.43 2.31
CA ASN A 105 -3.66 19.71 1.10
C ASN A 105 -2.91 18.46 0.61
N LEU A 106 -2.33 17.69 1.52
CA LEU A 106 -1.71 16.40 1.21
C LEU A 106 -2.73 15.44 0.55
N ALA A 107 -3.91 15.28 1.15
CA ALA A 107 -4.97 14.45 0.57
C ALA A 107 -5.42 14.93 -0.81
N ALA A 108 -5.54 16.24 -1.01
CA ALA A 108 -5.94 16.79 -2.30
C ALA A 108 -4.89 16.56 -3.40
N ASN A 109 -3.60 16.66 -3.07
CA ASN A 109 -2.51 16.57 -4.04
C ASN A 109 -2.06 15.13 -4.31
N THR A 110 -1.96 14.32 -3.26
CA THR A 110 -1.42 12.94 -3.33
C THR A 110 -2.54 11.88 -3.32
N GLY A 111 -3.78 12.28 -3.03
CA GLY A 111 -4.96 11.40 -3.00
C GLY A 111 -5.29 10.81 -1.63
N MET A 112 -4.40 10.96 -0.64
CA MET A 112 -4.62 10.51 0.74
C MET A 112 -3.73 11.27 1.71
N ASN A 113 -4.19 11.47 2.95
CA ASN A 113 -3.36 11.99 4.04
C ASN A 113 -2.73 10.85 4.87
N PHE A 114 -1.99 11.19 5.93
CA PHE A 114 -1.35 10.17 6.77
C PHE A 114 -2.35 9.26 7.51
N CYS A 115 -3.49 9.79 7.94
CA CYS A 115 -4.55 9.03 8.59
C CYS A 115 -5.24 8.09 7.58
N ASP A 116 -5.57 8.57 6.39
CA ASP A 116 -6.16 7.76 5.31
C ASP A 116 -5.23 6.61 4.94
N PHE A 117 -3.92 6.88 4.81
CA PHE A 117 -2.92 5.87 4.54
C PHE A 117 -2.80 4.85 5.68
N PHE A 118 -2.85 5.29 6.93
CA PHE A 118 -2.86 4.39 8.09
C PHE A 118 -4.10 3.49 8.10
N VAL A 119 -5.29 4.06 7.90
CA VAL A 119 -6.55 3.33 7.80
C VAL A 119 -6.48 2.29 6.68
N PHE A 120 -5.94 2.66 5.51
CA PHE A 120 -5.67 1.73 4.41
C PHE A 120 -4.81 0.55 4.87
N MET A 121 -3.67 0.81 5.53
CA MET A 121 -2.76 -0.25 5.98
C MET A 121 -3.43 -1.19 6.98
N VAL A 122 -4.24 -0.68 7.89
CA VAL A 122 -4.98 -1.50 8.87
C VAL A 122 -5.96 -2.43 8.15
N HIS A 123 -6.78 -1.90 7.25
CA HIS A 123 -7.74 -2.71 6.50
C HIS A 123 -7.06 -3.76 5.62
N PHE A 124 -5.95 -3.40 4.95
CA PHE A 124 -5.20 -4.38 4.16
C PHE A 124 -4.51 -5.44 5.01
N SER A 125 -4.05 -5.09 6.22
CA SER A 125 -3.50 -6.08 7.17
C SER A 125 -4.58 -7.06 7.62
N PHE A 126 -5.76 -6.54 7.97
CA PHE A 126 -6.94 -7.32 8.33
C PHE A 126 -7.38 -8.25 7.19
N ALA A 127 -7.48 -7.73 5.96
CA ALA A 127 -7.92 -8.52 4.81
C ALA A 127 -6.93 -9.64 4.47
N ASN A 128 -5.63 -9.36 4.50
CA ASN A 128 -4.59 -10.37 4.31
C ASN A 128 -4.63 -11.46 5.38
N LEU A 129 -4.90 -11.06 6.63
CA LEU A 129 -5.05 -12.03 7.71
C LEU A 129 -6.25 -12.96 7.49
N VAL A 130 -7.40 -12.42 7.07
CA VAL A 130 -8.57 -13.22 6.71
C VAL A 130 -8.22 -14.23 5.61
N GLN A 131 -7.47 -13.82 4.57
CA GLN A 131 -7.01 -14.74 3.52
C GLN A 131 -6.14 -15.85 4.09
N PHE A 132 -5.21 -15.51 4.99
CA PHE A 132 -4.34 -16.49 5.61
C PHE A 132 -5.13 -17.53 6.40
N SER A 133 -6.05 -17.08 7.27
CA SER A 133 -6.87 -17.97 8.09
C SER A 133 -7.76 -18.87 7.24
N HIS A 134 -8.23 -18.39 6.08
CA HIS A 134 -8.97 -19.21 5.13
C HIS A 134 -8.10 -20.34 4.56
N LEU A 135 -6.86 -20.05 4.16
CA LEU A 135 -5.91 -21.05 3.65
C LEU A 135 -5.59 -22.11 4.71
N ALA A 136 -5.39 -21.70 5.96
CA ALA A 136 -5.02 -22.59 7.06
C ALA A 136 -6.10 -23.65 7.39
N LYS A 137 -7.38 -23.37 7.11
CA LYS A 137 -8.48 -24.32 7.38
C LYS A 137 -8.69 -25.37 6.29
N ASN A 138 -8.25 -25.09 5.05
CA ASN A 138 -8.45 -25.99 3.90
C ASN A 138 -7.41 -27.14 3.85
N ASP A 139 -6.83 -27.51 4.99
CA ASP A 139 -5.64 -28.38 5.20
C ASP A 139 -5.80 -29.86 4.78
N LYS A 140 -6.83 -30.22 4.00
CA LYS A 140 -7.01 -31.62 3.56
C LYS A 140 -6.20 -31.98 2.32
N ASN A 141 -5.70 -31.02 1.55
CA ASN A 141 -4.77 -31.24 0.44
C ASN A 141 -3.91 -29.99 0.25
N PHE A 142 -2.69 -29.99 0.78
CA PHE A 142 -1.74 -28.90 0.58
C PHE A 142 -1.28 -28.88 -0.89
N ILE A 143 -1.95 -28.07 -1.70
CA ILE A 143 -1.61 -27.85 -3.12
C ILE A 143 -0.52 -26.77 -3.19
N TRP A 144 0.46 -26.92 -4.09
CA TRP A 144 1.52 -25.94 -4.36
C TRP A 144 1.00 -24.49 -4.48
N THR A 145 -0.17 -24.27 -5.08
CA THR A 145 -0.75 -22.94 -5.19
C THR A 145 -1.12 -22.31 -3.84
N SER A 146 -1.53 -23.12 -2.85
CA SER A 146 -1.76 -22.64 -1.48
C SER A 146 -0.46 -22.11 -0.85
N ILE A 147 0.71 -22.69 -1.19
CA ILE A 147 2.00 -22.16 -0.73
C ILE A 147 2.30 -20.79 -1.34
N GLN A 148 1.99 -20.59 -2.63
CA GLN A 148 2.27 -19.31 -3.30
C GLN A 148 1.39 -18.18 -2.80
N ILE A 149 0.09 -18.44 -2.61
CA ILE A 149 -0.84 -17.47 -2.02
C ILE A 149 -0.41 -17.13 -0.59
N ALA A 150 -0.05 -18.14 0.22
CA ALA A 150 0.39 -17.89 1.59
C ALA A 150 1.67 -17.05 1.63
N ARG A 151 2.65 -17.33 0.75
CA ARG A 151 3.86 -16.51 0.60
C ARG A 151 3.55 -15.07 0.21
N HIS A 152 2.61 -14.87 -0.72
CA HIS A 152 2.13 -13.53 -1.10
C HIS A 152 1.53 -12.80 0.10
N VAL A 153 0.64 -13.45 0.85
CA VAL A 153 0.00 -12.88 2.04
C VAL A 153 1.04 -12.48 3.10
N VAL A 154 2.02 -13.33 3.37
CA VAL A 154 3.11 -13.02 4.31
C VAL A 154 3.91 -11.82 3.84
N PHE A 155 4.30 -11.77 2.56
CA PHE A 155 5.03 -10.63 1.99
C PHE A 155 4.25 -9.30 2.13
N ASN A 156 2.94 -9.34 1.92
CA ASN A 156 2.09 -8.16 2.10
C ASN A 156 2.07 -7.70 3.56
N LEU A 157 1.90 -8.62 4.51
CA LEU A 157 1.90 -8.33 5.94
C LEU A 157 3.25 -7.79 6.42
N GLU A 158 4.37 -8.36 5.97
CA GLU A 158 5.72 -7.88 6.27
C GLU A 158 5.95 -6.46 5.72
N SER A 159 5.51 -6.23 4.48
CA SER A 159 5.61 -4.91 3.86
C SER A 159 4.82 -3.86 4.63
N LEU A 160 3.58 -4.16 5.02
CA LEU A 160 2.74 -3.28 5.83
C LEU A 160 3.36 -3.01 7.22
N ARG A 161 3.85 -4.07 7.87
CA ARG A 161 4.56 -3.97 9.16
C ARG A 161 5.78 -3.06 9.08
N ASN A 162 6.60 -3.22 8.04
CA ASN A 162 7.80 -2.41 7.83
C ASN A 162 7.47 -0.93 7.64
N ILE A 163 6.36 -0.61 6.99
CA ILE A 163 5.90 0.78 6.86
C ILE A 163 5.34 1.30 8.18
N ALA A 164 4.55 0.51 8.91
CA ALA A 164 4.06 0.89 10.23
C ALA A 164 5.21 1.21 11.22
N LEU A 165 6.31 0.46 11.18
CA LEU A 165 7.55 0.76 11.92
C LEU A 165 8.16 2.12 11.52
N LYS A 166 8.17 2.45 10.22
CA LYS A 166 8.64 3.76 9.72
C LYS A 166 7.72 4.91 10.12
N MET A 167 6.41 4.65 10.24
CA MET A 167 5.43 5.64 10.70
C MET A 167 5.61 5.93 12.20
N LYS A 168 5.81 4.88 13.01
CA LYS A 168 6.09 5.00 14.44
C LYS A 168 7.27 5.93 14.73
N SER A 169 8.36 5.83 13.98
CA SER A 169 9.59 6.59 14.25
C SER A 169 9.51 8.09 13.97
N ARG A 170 8.42 8.56 13.34
CA ARG A 170 8.32 9.94 12.85
C ARG A 170 7.38 10.85 13.64
N SER A 171 6.65 10.36 14.66
CA SER A 171 5.73 11.15 15.51
C SER A 171 4.90 12.20 14.77
N LEU A 172 4.36 11.84 13.59
CA LEU A 172 3.75 12.82 12.68
C LEU A 172 2.30 13.17 13.01
N VAL A 173 1.61 12.28 13.74
CA VAL A 173 0.19 12.45 14.09
C VAL A 173 0.00 11.91 15.50
N GLU A 174 -0.59 12.72 16.39
CA GLU A 174 -0.94 12.27 17.75
C GLU A 174 -2.26 11.48 17.77
N ASN A 175 -3.14 11.70 16.77
CA ASN A 175 -4.43 11.02 16.61
C ASN A 175 -4.58 10.41 15.20
N TRP A 176 -4.02 9.21 14.99
CA TRP A 176 -3.98 8.52 13.69
C TRP A 176 -5.35 8.10 13.14
N SER A 177 -6.39 8.05 13.99
CA SER A 177 -7.83 7.94 13.68
C SER A 177 -8.57 7.56 14.97
N ASN A 178 -9.91 7.47 14.91
CA ASN A 178 -10.64 6.68 15.90
C ASN A 178 -10.18 5.22 15.84
N SER A 179 -10.18 4.55 16.98
CA SER A 179 -9.82 3.14 17.08
C SER A 179 -10.48 2.29 16.00
N ILE A 180 -9.69 1.52 15.27
CA ILE A 180 -10.20 0.57 14.27
C ILE A 180 -10.32 -0.80 14.93
N ASP A 181 -11.56 -1.23 15.16
CA ASP A 181 -11.87 -2.53 15.75
C ASP A 181 -11.95 -3.60 14.66
N PHE A 182 -11.16 -4.67 14.79
CA PHE A 182 -11.10 -5.77 13.85
C PHE A 182 -12.42 -6.53 13.75
N ARG A 183 -13.08 -6.85 14.87
CA ARG A 183 -14.36 -7.57 14.88
C ARG A 183 -15.45 -6.74 14.23
N LYS A 184 -15.53 -5.46 14.57
CA LYS A 184 -16.47 -4.52 13.93
C LYS A 184 -16.18 -4.38 12.44
N THR A 185 -14.91 -4.43 12.03
CA THR A 185 -14.51 -4.39 10.62
C THR A 185 -14.95 -5.67 9.88
N LEU A 186 -14.90 -6.83 10.52
CA LEU A 186 -15.41 -8.09 9.95
C LEU A 186 -16.94 -8.09 9.76
N GLU A 187 -17.67 -7.33 10.56
CA GLU A 187 -19.12 -7.13 10.41
C GLU A 187 -19.47 -6.18 9.26
N ASP A 188 -18.50 -5.42 8.73
CA ASP A 188 -18.73 -4.48 7.62
C ASP A 188 -18.78 -5.20 6.27
N HIS A 189 -19.91 -5.04 5.57
CA HIS A 189 -20.15 -5.65 4.26
C HIS A 189 -19.16 -5.19 3.17
N THR A 190 -18.69 -3.94 3.23
CA THR A 190 -17.74 -3.38 2.25
C THR A 190 -16.38 -4.04 2.42
N PHE A 191 -15.93 -4.18 3.67
CA PHE A 191 -14.71 -4.89 4.03
C PHE A 191 -14.77 -6.37 3.64
N MET A 192 -15.91 -7.04 3.85
CA MET A 192 -16.08 -8.42 3.40
C MET A 192 -16.02 -8.53 1.87
N GLY A 193 -16.59 -7.56 1.15
CA GLY A 193 -16.42 -7.43 -0.30
C GLY A 193 -14.95 -7.28 -0.71
N LEU A 194 -14.17 -6.45 0.00
CA LEU A 194 -12.72 -6.33 -0.19
C LEU A 194 -12.02 -7.69 0.00
N CYS A 195 -12.33 -8.42 1.07
CA CYS A 195 -11.73 -9.74 1.32
C CYS A 195 -12.01 -10.73 0.18
N GLN A 196 -13.24 -10.75 -0.35
CA GLN A 196 -13.59 -11.62 -1.47
C GLN A 196 -12.85 -11.26 -2.75
N VAL A 197 -12.76 -9.96 -3.07
CA VAL A 197 -12.00 -9.47 -4.23
C VAL A 197 -10.52 -9.83 -4.09
N LEU A 198 -9.95 -9.64 -2.89
CA LEU A 198 -8.55 -9.94 -2.61
C LEU A 198 -8.23 -11.43 -2.78
N GLY A 199 -9.06 -12.31 -2.23
CA GLY A 199 -8.91 -13.77 -2.38
C GLY A 199 -8.97 -14.22 -3.84
N ARG A 200 -9.97 -13.73 -4.60
CA ARG A 200 -10.05 -13.98 -6.06
C ARG A 200 -8.81 -13.48 -6.80
N THR A 201 -8.31 -12.30 -6.43
CA THR A 201 -7.13 -11.69 -7.05
C THR A 201 -5.89 -12.54 -6.83
N TYR A 202 -5.66 -13.04 -5.61
CA TYR A 202 -4.55 -13.93 -5.34
C TYR A 202 -4.68 -15.28 -6.07
N GLY A 203 -5.90 -15.81 -6.17
CA GLY A 203 -6.19 -16.99 -6.99
C GLY A 203 -5.81 -16.76 -8.47
N MET A 204 -6.19 -15.62 -9.04
CA MET A 204 -5.85 -15.26 -10.43
C MET A 204 -4.33 -15.11 -10.64
N ILE A 205 -3.63 -14.42 -9.72
CA ILE A 205 -2.17 -14.20 -9.80
C ILE A 205 -1.41 -15.53 -9.80
N HIS A 206 -1.93 -16.55 -9.10
CA HIS A 206 -1.29 -17.85 -8.95
C HIS A 206 -2.00 -18.98 -9.72
N GLU A 207 -2.75 -18.64 -10.77
CA GLU A 207 -3.37 -19.56 -11.75
C GLU A 207 -4.42 -20.55 -11.18
N GLN A 208 -5.12 -20.20 -10.10
CA GLN A 208 -6.36 -20.87 -9.68
C GLN A 208 -7.58 -20.21 -10.33
N CYS A 209 -7.99 -20.73 -11.49
CA CYS A 209 -9.17 -20.19 -12.20
C CYS A 209 -10.53 -20.72 -11.68
N GLU A 210 -10.54 -21.70 -10.75
CA GLU A 210 -11.76 -22.42 -10.35
C GLU A 210 -12.02 -22.53 -8.83
N VAL A 211 -11.23 -21.87 -7.98
CA VAL A 211 -11.56 -21.83 -6.54
C VAL A 211 -12.57 -20.71 -6.31
N SER A 212 -13.83 -21.08 -6.08
CA SER A 212 -14.82 -20.17 -5.47
C SER A 212 -14.25 -19.71 -4.12
N TYR A 213 -13.68 -18.52 -4.11
CA TYR A 213 -13.32 -17.77 -2.90
C TYR A 213 -14.59 -17.14 -2.31
N ASP A 214 -15.66 -17.93 -2.18
CA ASP A 214 -16.87 -17.52 -1.49
C ASP A 214 -16.56 -17.55 0.01
N ILE A 215 -15.99 -16.44 0.50
CA ILE A 215 -15.89 -16.16 1.92
C ILE A 215 -17.32 -16.04 2.44
N LYS A 216 -17.86 -17.14 2.97
CA LYS A 216 -19.19 -17.18 3.57
C LYS A 216 -19.21 -16.29 4.82
N PRO A 217 -20.34 -15.64 5.16
CA PRO A 217 -20.47 -14.88 6.42
C PRO A 217 -20.10 -15.71 7.67
N ALA A 218 -20.36 -17.02 7.63
CA ALA A 218 -19.98 -17.97 8.68
C ALA A 218 -18.46 -18.07 8.92
N LEU A 219 -17.61 -17.56 8.00
CA LEU A 219 -16.16 -17.50 8.22
C LEU A 219 -15.79 -16.54 9.35
N VAL A 220 -16.64 -15.56 9.69
CA VAL A 220 -16.46 -14.65 10.83
C VAL A 220 -16.70 -15.38 12.16
N ASP A 221 -17.66 -16.32 12.19
CA ASP A 221 -17.94 -17.16 13.35
C ASP A 221 -16.92 -18.30 13.51
N ASP A 222 -16.40 -18.82 12.38
CA ASP A 222 -15.44 -19.93 12.36
C ASP A 222 -13.98 -19.45 12.40
N LEU A 223 -13.64 -18.21 12.02
CA LEU A 223 -12.30 -17.63 12.18
C LEU A 223 -11.94 -17.85 13.64
N ASP A 224 -11.06 -18.81 13.93
CA ASP A 224 -10.77 -19.22 15.31
C ASP A 224 -10.64 -17.96 16.14
N LEU A 225 -11.65 -17.70 16.97
CA LEU A 225 -11.72 -16.46 17.74
C LEU A 225 -10.52 -16.41 18.71
N GLU A 226 -9.85 -17.54 18.95
CA GLU A 226 -8.51 -17.64 19.55
C GLU A 226 -7.42 -16.85 18.80
N PHE A 227 -7.47 -16.77 17.46
CA PHE A 227 -6.56 -15.95 16.66
C PHE A 227 -6.76 -14.45 16.92
N ILE A 228 -8.00 -14.06 17.24
CA ILE A 228 -8.43 -12.68 17.40
C ILE A 228 -8.32 -12.19 18.85
N GLU A 229 -8.63 -13.03 19.84
CA GLU A 229 -8.75 -12.65 21.24
C GLU A 229 -7.44 -12.17 21.89
N THR A 230 -6.29 -12.62 21.39
CA THR A 230 -4.97 -12.29 21.99
C THR A 230 -4.15 -11.25 21.23
N SER A 231 -4.54 -10.85 20.02
CA SER A 231 -3.77 -9.92 19.17
C SER A 231 -4.14 -8.44 19.38
N GLY A 232 -5.09 -8.16 20.28
CA GLY A 232 -5.73 -6.86 20.42
C GLY A 232 -6.76 -6.64 19.33
N LEU A 233 -8.02 -6.45 19.72
CA LEU A 233 -9.11 -6.19 18.77
C LEU A 233 -9.05 -4.80 18.15
N HIS A 234 -8.24 -3.90 18.72
CA HIS A 234 -8.27 -2.48 18.43
C HIS A 234 -6.89 -2.01 18.00
N VAL A 235 -6.84 -1.30 16.86
CA VAL A 235 -5.63 -0.66 16.35
C VAL A 235 -5.81 0.86 16.43
N TYR A 236 -5.01 1.51 17.29
CA TYR A 236 -5.06 2.97 17.49
C TYR A 236 -3.89 3.69 16.82
N SER A 237 -2.77 3.00 16.67
CA SER A 237 -1.51 3.58 16.24
C SER A 237 -0.71 2.63 15.33
N PRO A 238 0.30 3.14 14.61
CA PRO A 238 1.25 2.30 13.89
C PRO A 238 1.92 1.24 14.77
N GLU A 239 2.14 1.53 16.06
CA GLU A 239 2.69 0.56 17.00
C GLU A 239 1.73 -0.58 17.30
N ASP A 240 0.44 -0.30 17.44
CA ASP A 240 -0.58 -1.33 17.64
C ASP A 240 -0.72 -2.20 16.39
N LEU A 241 -0.63 -1.61 15.20
CA LEU A 241 -0.63 -2.37 13.95
C LEU A 241 0.57 -3.32 13.85
N VAL A 242 1.77 -2.87 14.24
CA VAL A 242 2.96 -3.74 14.30
C VAL A 242 2.74 -4.90 15.28
N LYS A 243 2.26 -4.61 16.49
CA LYS A 243 1.97 -5.65 17.50
C LYS A 243 0.90 -6.63 17.02
N PHE A 244 -0.12 -6.14 16.34
CA PHE A 244 -1.17 -6.96 15.74
C PHE A 244 -0.59 -7.94 14.71
N ILE A 245 0.23 -7.44 13.78
CA ILE A 245 0.87 -8.28 12.75
C ILE A 245 1.88 -9.26 13.38
N ASP A 246 2.67 -8.84 14.36
CA ASP A 246 3.63 -9.71 15.06
C ASP A 246 2.93 -10.83 15.84
N SER A 247 1.82 -10.50 16.50
CA SER A 247 0.99 -11.48 17.21
C SER A 247 0.38 -12.48 16.23
N ALA A 248 -0.05 -12.01 15.06
CA ALA A 248 -0.48 -12.88 13.98
C ALA A 248 0.65 -13.84 13.57
N PHE A 249 1.83 -13.34 13.18
CA PHE A 249 2.96 -14.19 12.79
C PHE A 249 3.39 -15.21 13.85
N THR A 250 3.43 -14.80 15.13
CA THR A 250 3.81 -15.70 16.23
C THR A 250 2.86 -16.90 16.32
N LYS A 251 1.56 -16.68 16.14
CA LYS A 251 0.58 -17.77 16.11
C LYS A 251 0.69 -18.62 14.86
N LEU A 252 1.01 -18.02 13.70
CA LEU A 252 1.28 -18.77 12.49
C LEU A 252 2.44 -19.74 12.68
N MET A 253 3.53 -19.28 13.31
CA MET A 253 4.68 -20.10 13.70
C MET A 253 4.33 -21.16 14.76
N GLY A 254 3.36 -20.90 15.62
CA GLY A 254 2.87 -21.84 16.64
C GLY A 254 1.97 -22.97 16.12
N GLY A 255 1.43 -22.83 14.90
CA GLY A 255 0.47 -23.76 14.30
C GLY A 255 1.07 -25.06 13.73
N SER A 256 0.33 -25.70 12.81
CA SER A 256 0.67 -26.97 12.15
C SER A 256 2.11 -27.00 11.61
N ALA A 257 2.71 -28.20 11.53
CA ALA A 257 4.04 -28.39 10.94
C ALA A 257 4.15 -27.83 9.50
N ALA A 258 3.05 -27.83 8.74
CA ALA A 258 2.97 -27.21 7.42
C ALA A 258 3.20 -25.69 7.45
N ASN A 259 2.68 -24.98 8.47
CA ASN A 259 2.86 -23.54 8.63
C ASN A 259 4.32 -23.18 8.97
N LYS A 260 4.99 -24.05 9.75
CA LYS A 260 6.41 -23.89 10.12
C LYS A 260 7.34 -24.08 8.91
N VAL A 261 7.04 -25.03 8.03
CA VAL A 261 7.80 -25.22 6.76
C VAL A 261 7.61 -24.04 5.82
N LEU A 262 6.38 -23.53 5.70
CA LEU A 262 6.04 -22.39 4.86
C LEU A 262 6.82 -21.11 5.23
N LEU A 263 7.03 -20.87 6.53
CA LEU A 263 7.76 -19.73 7.05
C LEU A 263 9.29 -19.96 7.06
N ALA A 264 9.75 -21.19 7.27
CA ALA A 264 11.17 -21.53 7.19
C ALA A 264 11.75 -21.41 5.76
N ASP A 265 10.96 -21.72 4.73
CA ASP A 265 11.35 -21.50 3.33
C ASP A 265 11.30 -20.02 2.92
N LEU A 266 10.60 -19.17 3.68
CA LEU A 266 10.51 -17.72 3.46
C LEU A 266 11.72 -16.97 4.05
N ASP A 267 12.28 -17.43 5.17
CA ASP A 267 13.56 -16.92 5.71
C ASP A 267 14.73 -17.06 4.71
N ILE A 268 14.64 -17.98 3.75
CA ILE A 268 15.65 -18.20 2.70
C ILE A 268 15.55 -17.16 1.57
N LEU A 269 14.44 -16.42 1.46
CA LEU A 269 14.19 -15.44 0.38
C LEU A 269 14.28 -13.98 0.84
N GLY A 270 14.46 -13.76 2.14
CA GLY A 270 14.57 -12.44 2.76
C GLY A 270 16.01 -11.98 3.06
N SER A 271 17.04 -12.73 2.66
CA SER A 271 18.46 -12.34 2.79
C SER A 271 19.03 -11.77 1.50
#